data_AF-A0A933SYH2-F1
#
_entry.id   AF-A0A933SYH2-F1
#
_cell.length_a   1.000
_cell.length_b   1.000
_cell.length_c   1.000
_cell.angle_alpha   90.00
_cell.angle_beta   90.00
_cell.angle_gamma   90.00
#
_symmetry.space_group_name_H-M   'P 1'
#
loop_
_entity.id
_entity.type
_entity.pdbx_description
1 polymer ?
#
loop_
_entity_poly.entity_id
_entity_poly.type
_entity_poly.pdbx_seq_one_letter_code
_entity_poly.pdbx_strand_id
1 'polypeptide(L)' 'MKKRVDGLKVQILKHEDKIKNEKSKQFSDEGKIHHWEAEIKEVRKMKTLVYDKSRI' A
#
# COMPACT_ATOMS: atom_id res chain seq x y z
N MET A 1 13.91 -10.53 -8.95
CA MET A 1 13.37 -9.24 -8.45
C MET A 1 11.95 -8.92 -8.90
N LYS A 2 11.54 -9.14 -10.16
CA LYS A 2 10.17 -8.83 -10.66
C LYS A 2 9.02 -9.33 -9.76
N LYS A 3 9.05 -10.59 -9.31
CA LYS A 3 7.99 -11.18 -8.45
C LYS A 3 7.77 -10.45 -7.11
N ARG A 4 8.81 -9.80 -6.55
CA ARG A 4 8.68 -9.04 -5.29
C ARG A 4 7.96 -7.70 -5.54
N VAL A 5 8.24 -7.04 -6.67
CA VAL A 5 7.59 -5.77 -7.03
C VAL A 5 6.12 -5.96 -7.36
N ASP A 6 5.77 -7.05 -8.06
CA ASP A 6 4.36 -7.42 -8.32
C ASP A 6 3.60 -7.71 -7.03
N GLY A 7 4.21 -8.43 -6.07
CA GLY A 7 3.61 -8.67 -4.76
C GLY A 7 3.33 -7.38 -3.98
N LEU A 8 4.26 -6.43 -4.00
CA LEU A 8 4.08 -5.12 -3.35
C LEU A 8 2.97 -4.29 -4.02
N LYS A 9 2.84 -4.37 -5.35
CA LYS A 9 1.75 -3.69 -6.09
C LYS A 9 0.38 -4.27 -5.72
N VAL A 10 0.27 -5.59 -5.64
CA VAL A 10 -0.96 -6.27 -5.21
C VAL A 10 -1.32 -5.90 -3.77
N GLN A 11 -0.33 -5.80 -2.87
CA GLN A 11 -0.57 -5.35 -1.49
C GLN A 11 -1.08 -3.92 -1.42
N ILE A 12 -0.54 -2.99 -2.22
CA ILE A 12 -1.06 -1.61 -2.27
C ILE A 12 -2.52 -1.61 -2.70
N LEU A 13 -2.84 -2.28 -3.82
CA LEU A 13 -4.20 -2.33 -4.34
C LEU A 13 -5.19 -2.92 -3.32
N LYS A 14 -4.77 -3.97 -2.59
CA LYS A 14 -5.60 -4.58 -1.54
C LYS A 14 -5.88 -3.61 -0.39
N HIS A 15 -4.91 -2.80 0.01
CA HIS A 15 -5.10 -1.80 1.07
C HIS A 15 -5.94 -0.61 0.59
N GLU A 16 -5.75 -0.15 -0.65
CA GLU A 16 -6.58 0.90 -1.26
C GLU A 16 -8.06 0.46 -1.35
N ASP A 17 -8.32 -0.80 -1.71
CA ASP A 17 -9.67 -1.36 -1.75
C ASP A 17 -10.31 -1.45 -0.35
N LYS A 18 -9.55 -1.90 0.66
CA LYS A 18 -10.01 -1.89 2.07
C LYS A 18 -10.36 -0.49 2.55
N ILE A 19 -9.52 0.50 2.26
CA ILE A 19 -9.77 1.91 2.62
C ILE A 19 -11.04 2.40 1.94
N LYS A 20 -11.21 2.14 0.65
CA LYS A 20 -12.40 2.54 -0.11
C LYS A 20 -13.67 1.92 0.49
N ASN A 21 -13.63 0.63 0.83
CA ASN A 21 -14.76 -0.06 1.44
C ASN A 21 -15.08 0.50 2.83
N GLU A 22 -14.06 0.78 3.66
CA GLU A 22 -14.24 1.35 4.99
C GLU A 22 -14.80 2.78 4.94
N LYS A 23 -14.31 3.62 4.01
CA LYS A 23 -14.82 4.98 3.77
C LYS A 23 -16.26 4.99 3.23
N SER A 24 -16.73 3.86 2.67
CA SER A 24 -18.10 3.71 2.17
C SER A 24 -19.12 3.33 3.26
N LYS A 25 -18.65 2.94 4.45
CA LYS A 25 -19.51 2.60 5.58
C LYS A 25 -20.13 3.87 6.16
N GLN A 26 -21.30 3.72 6.76
CA GLN A 26 -21.98 4.80 7.48
C GLN A 26 -21.16 5.29 8.70
N PHE A 27 -20.41 4.39 9.33
CA PHE A 27 -19.44 4.70 10.39
C PHE A 27 -18.08 4.15 10.01
N SER A 28 -17.24 5.03 9.47
CA SER A 28 -15.88 4.72 9.06
C SER A 28 -14.98 4.56 10.28
N ASP A 29 -14.13 3.52 10.29
CA ASP A 29 -13.06 3.39 11.27
C ASP A 29 -11.80 4.11 10.76
N GLU A 30 -11.66 5.39 11.15
CA GLU A 30 -10.50 6.21 10.75
C GLU A 30 -9.17 5.61 11.23
N GLY A 31 -9.17 4.88 12.35
CA GLY A 31 -7.98 4.19 12.84
C GLY A 31 -7.50 3.13 11.87
N LYS A 32 -8.43 2.32 11.33
CA LYS A 32 -8.11 1.33 10.27
C LYS A 32 -7.66 1.98 8.98
N ILE A 33 -8.33 3.06 8.57
CA ILE A 33 -7.97 3.81 7.36
C ILE A 33 -6.55 4.34 7.46
N HIS A 34 -6.21 5.04 8.55
CA HIS A 34 -4.87 5.59 8.77
C HIS A 34 -3.80 4.48 8.86
N HIS A 35 -4.13 3.35 9.48
CA HIS A 35 -3.22 2.21 9.54
C HIS A 35 -2.87 1.70 8.13
N TRP A 36 -3.88 1.46 7.29
CA TRP A 36 -3.65 0.99 5.91
C TRP A 36 -2.98 2.04 5.03
N GLU A 37 -3.27 3.33 5.22
CA GLU A 37 -2.57 4.42 4.52
C GLU A 37 -1.08 4.48 4.90
N ALA A 38 -0.74 4.24 6.16
CA ALA A 38 0.65 4.15 6.62
C ALA A 38 1.38 2.94 5.99
N GLU A 39 0.74 1.76 5.94
CA GLU A 39 1.30 0.58 5.28
C GLU A 39 1.55 0.83 3.78
N ILE A 40 0.61 1.45 3.07
CA ILE A 40 0.79 1.81 1.65
C ILE A 40 2.00 2.75 1.48
N LYS A 41 2.16 3.73 2.36
CA LYS A 41 3.27 4.70 2.31
C LYS A 41 4.63 4.01 2.46
N GLU A 42 4.75 3.08 3.41
CA GLU A 42 5.98 2.31 3.62
C GLU A 42 6.29 1.38 2.43
N VAL A 43 5.27 0.72 1.89
CA VAL A 43 5.43 -0.15 0.71
C VAL A 43 5.86 0.67 -0.53
N ARG A 44 5.30 1.87 -0.73
CA ARG A 44 5.72 2.77 -1.82
C ARG A 44 7.17 3.23 -1.65
N LYS A 45 7.59 3.54 -0.41
CA LYS A 45 8.99 3.89 -0.10
C LYS A 45 9.95 2.75 -0.40
N MET A 46 9.59 1.51 -0.02
CA MET A 46 10.38 0.32 -0.37
C MET A 46 10.48 0.11 -1.88
N LYS A 47 9.38 0.33 -2.63
CA LYS A 47 9.40 0.23 -4.09
C LYS A 47 10.41 1.22 -4.69
N THR A 48 10.38 2.49 -4.29
CA THR A 48 11.33 3.50 -4.78
C THR A 48 12.79 3.10 -4.49
N LEU A 49 13.09 2.62 -3.28
CA LEU A 49 14.42 2.15 -2.89
C LEU A 49 14.92 0.95 -3.71
N VAL A 50 14.02 0.03 -4.09
CA VAL A 50 14.38 -1.14 -4.92
C VAL A 50 14.68 -0.73 -6.36
N TYR A 51 13.95 0.23 -6.92
CA TYR A 51 14.21 0.74 -8.26
C TYR A 51 15.51 1.56 -8.33
N ASP A 52 15.80 2.35 -7.30
CA ASP A 52 17.03 3.14 -7.21
C ASP A 52 18.28 2.25 -7.14
N LYS A 53 18.26 1.20 -6.31
CA LYS A 53 19.34 0.21 -6.20
C LYS A 53 19.52 -0.72 -7.40
N SER A 54 18.52 -0.84 -8.28
CA SER A 54 18.63 -1.69 -9.49
C SER A 54 19.22 -0.93 -10.68
N ARG A 55 19.58 0.35 -10.49
CA ARG A 55 20.08 1.26 -11.54
C ARG A 55 21.58 1.60 -11.36
N ILE A 56 22.21 1.05 -10.32
CA ILE A 56 23.66 1.06 -10.03
C ILE A 56 24.20 -0.33 -10.38
#